data_AF-U6LM65-F1
#
_entry.id   AF-U6LM65-F1
#
_cell.length_a   1.000
_cell.length_b   1.000
_cell.length_c   1.000
_cell.angle_alpha   90.00
_cell.angle_beta   90.00
_cell.angle_gamma   90.00
#
_symmetry.space_group_name_H-M   'P 1'
#
loop_
_entity.id
_entity.type
_entity.pdbx_description
1 polymer ?
#
loop_
_entity_poly.entity_id
_entity_poly.type
_entity_poly.pdbx_seq_one_letter_code
_entity_poly.pdbx_strand_id
1 'polypeptide(L)'
;MIPSKLPNSSLFSSLSPKFFARLPQSRLVLPQQQQELQQQRRGYSKEVHDHFFNPRNAGSFDLSDPENKDKVGTAIVGKAACGDVIKLQVKVEDGKITDARFKTFGCGSAIASSSYATELIKGKTTEEALKLRNTEIAC
;
A
#
# COMPACT_ATOMS: atom_id res chain seq x y z
N MET A 1 -4.33 59.87 11.10
CA MET A 1 -3.67 60.77 12.08
C MET A 1 -2.53 59.99 12.73
N ILE A 2 -1.31 60.33 12.33
CA ILE A 2 -0.04 59.84 12.91
C ILE A 2 0.33 60.80 14.04
N PRO A 3 0.97 60.33 15.11
CA PRO A 3 2.04 61.14 15.68
C PRO A 3 3.34 60.37 15.86
N SER A 4 4.39 60.95 15.28
CA SER A 4 5.80 60.75 15.55
C SER A 4 6.23 61.37 16.88
N LYS A 5 7.11 60.70 17.63
CA LYS A 5 8.29 61.31 18.28
C LYS A 5 9.16 60.26 18.99
N LEU A 6 10.39 60.09 18.51
CA LEU A 6 11.56 59.73 19.32
C LEU A 6 12.08 61.01 20.01
N PRO A 7 12.86 60.91 21.12
CA PRO A 7 14.31 60.99 20.95
C PRO A 7 15.19 60.21 21.97
N ASN A 8 16.38 59.84 21.45
CA ASN A 8 17.74 59.89 22.03
C ASN A 8 18.19 59.04 23.24
N SER A 9 18.98 58.01 22.88
CA SER A 9 20.40 57.76 23.19
C SER A 9 20.99 57.98 24.60
N SER A 10 21.52 56.85 25.09
CA SER A 10 22.77 56.64 25.85
C SER A 10 22.88 57.13 27.29
N LEU A 11 22.83 56.18 28.23
CA LEU A 11 23.73 56.16 29.39
C LEU A 11 24.06 54.70 29.75
N PHE A 12 25.35 54.44 29.86
CA PHE A 12 26.01 53.16 30.02
C PHE A 12 25.85 52.53 31.41
N SER A 13 26.21 51.24 31.47
CA SER A 13 26.76 50.51 32.62
C SER A 13 25.78 49.88 33.61
N SER A 14 25.59 48.57 33.48
CA SER A 14 26.08 47.63 34.51
C SER A 14 26.16 46.21 33.94
N LEU A 15 27.22 45.51 34.33
CA LEU A 15 27.63 44.20 33.87
C LEU A 15 26.62 43.09 34.21
N SER A 16 26.44 42.12 33.30
CA SER A 16 26.94 40.76 33.52
C SER A 16 26.92 39.92 32.22
N PRO A 17 27.98 39.15 31.93
CA PRO A 17 28.02 38.26 30.77
C PRO A 17 27.59 36.87 31.20
N LYS A 18 26.58 36.31 30.53
CA LYS A 18 26.27 34.89 30.34
C LYS A 18 24.79 34.82 30.01
N PHE A 19 24.43 34.69 28.75
CA PHE A 19 23.44 33.71 28.32
C PHE A 19 23.42 33.66 26.80
N PHE A 20 23.85 32.50 26.31
CA PHE A 20 23.93 32.09 24.93
C PHE A 20 22.52 32.09 24.33
N ALA A 21 22.24 32.92 23.32
CA ALA A 21 21.08 32.74 22.46
C ALA A 21 21.55 32.54 21.02
N ARG A 22 21.80 31.27 20.70
CA ARG A 22 22.06 30.75 19.36
C ARG A 22 20.94 31.17 18.42
N LEU A 23 21.29 31.85 17.35
CA LEU A 23 20.50 31.87 16.11
C LEU A 23 20.21 30.42 15.70
N PRO A 24 18.96 30.00 15.47
CA PRO A 24 18.73 28.72 14.82
C PRO A 24 19.11 28.93 13.35
N GLN A 25 20.30 28.47 13.00
CA GLN A 25 20.69 28.27 11.60
C GLN A 25 19.59 27.43 10.94
N SER A 26 18.93 28.03 9.95
CA SER A 26 18.17 27.30 8.95
C SER A 26 19.06 26.18 8.44
N ARG A 27 18.81 24.94 8.89
CA ARG A 27 19.51 23.75 8.39
C ARG A 27 19.19 23.66 6.90
N LEU A 28 20.16 24.05 6.08
CA LEU A 28 20.27 23.57 4.71
C LEU A 28 20.38 22.05 4.80
N VAL A 29 19.25 21.37 4.61
CA VAL A 29 19.23 19.92 4.47
C VAL A 29 19.91 19.62 3.14
N LEU A 30 21.02 18.89 3.18
CA LEU A 30 21.76 18.51 1.98
C LEU A 30 20.84 17.72 1.03
N PRO A 31 20.95 17.86 -0.30
CA PRO A 31 20.08 17.17 -1.26
C PRO A 31 20.00 15.65 -1.04
N GLN A 32 21.08 15.06 -0.53
CA GLN A 32 21.16 13.64 -0.19
C GLN A 32 20.27 13.25 1.00
N GLN A 33 20.16 14.10 2.02
CA GLN A 33 19.23 13.88 3.14
C GLN A 33 17.76 14.05 2.74
N GLN A 34 17.47 14.88 1.73
CA GLN A 34 16.12 14.96 1.14
C GLN A 34 15.76 13.69 0.37
N GLN A 35 16.72 13.01 -0.26
CA GLN A 35 16.51 11.73 -0.94
C GLN A 35 16.26 10.58 0.05
N GLU A 36 16.98 10.55 1.18
CA GLU A 36 16.74 9.59 2.27
C GLU A 36 15.37 9.82 2.95
N LEU A 37 14.94 11.07 3.13
CA LEU A 37 13.62 11.42 3.68
C LEU A 37 12.45 11.08 2.74
N GLN A 38 12.68 11.05 1.42
CA GLN A 38 11.68 10.57 0.46
C GLN A 38 11.41 9.07 0.59
N GLN A 39 12.37 8.30 1.12
CA GLN A 39 12.24 6.87 1.33
C GLN A 39 11.44 6.50 2.60
N GLN A 40 11.11 7.48 3.44
CA GLN A 40 10.11 7.35 4.52
C GLN A 40 8.75 7.96 4.14
N ARG A 41 8.29 7.80 2.90
CA ARG A 41 6.85 7.93 2.63
C ARG A 41 6.14 6.68 3.14
N ARG A 42 5.15 6.85 4.01
CA ARG A 42 4.09 5.84 4.26
C ARG A 42 3.27 5.67 2.97
N GLY A 43 3.87 5.07 1.95
CA GLY A 43 3.27 4.77 0.66
C GLY A 43 3.20 3.27 0.49
N TYR A 44 2.23 2.80 -0.28
CA TYR A 44 2.17 1.41 -0.72
C TYR A 44 3.44 1.04 -1.49
N SER A 45 3.84 -0.23 -1.42
CA SER A 45 5.00 -0.71 -2.18
C SER A 45 4.76 -0.58 -3.68
N LYS A 46 5.83 -0.63 -4.48
CA LYS A 46 5.72 -0.54 -5.94
C LYS A 46 4.88 -1.69 -6.50
N GLU A 47 5.00 -2.85 -5.88
CA GLU A 47 4.28 -4.07 -6.21
C GLU A 47 2.77 -3.86 -5.99
N VAL A 48 2.35 -3.32 -4.83
CA VAL A 48 0.93 -3.01 -4.58
C VAL A 48 0.36 -2.06 -5.63
N HIS A 49 1.14 -1.03 -5.98
CA HIS A 49 0.73 -0.06 -6.98
C HIS A 49 0.53 -0.73 -8.34
N ASP A 50 1.49 -1.55 -8.77
CA ASP A 50 1.42 -2.27 -10.04
C ASP A 50 0.24 -3.25 -10.09
N HIS A 51 0.00 -4.03 -9.03
CA HIS A 51 -1.15 -4.92 -8.96
C HIS A 51 -2.50 -4.20 -8.89
N PHE A 52 -2.53 -2.96 -8.38
CA PHE A 52 -3.74 -2.14 -8.40
C PHE A 52 -4.05 -1.59 -9.81
N PHE A 53 -3.05 -1.00 -10.47
CA PHE A 53 -3.25 -0.37 -11.79
C PHE A 53 -3.28 -1.38 -12.95
N ASN A 54 -2.62 -2.52 -12.79
CA ASN A 54 -2.58 -3.59 -13.78
C ASN A 54 -2.86 -4.94 -13.09
N PRO A 55 -4.09 -5.21 -12.66
CA PRO A 55 -4.42 -6.44 -11.95
C PRO A 55 -4.29 -7.66 -12.87
N ARG A 56 -3.49 -8.64 -12.44
CA ARG A 56 -3.35 -9.95 -13.08
C ARG A 56 -4.53 -10.83 -12.72
N ASN A 57 -4.97 -11.63 -13.69
CA ASN A 57 -6.00 -12.64 -13.51
C ASN A 57 -7.38 -12.12 -13.05
N ALA A 58 -7.69 -10.84 -13.33
CA ALA A 58 -9.04 -10.33 -13.15
C ALA A 58 -10.01 -11.02 -14.13
N GLY A 59 -11.14 -11.52 -13.63
CA GLY A 59 -12.15 -12.20 -14.42
C GLY A 59 -12.77 -13.41 -13.72
N SER A 60 -13.50 -14.20 -14.49
CA SER A 60 -14.11 -15.45 -14.02
C SER A 60 -14.01 -16.52 -15.08
N PHE A 61 -14.08 -17.78 -14.66
CA PHE A 61 -14.33 -18.91 -15.56
C PHE A 61 -15.81 -19.01 -15.88
N ASP A 62 -16.10 -19.48 -17.09
CA ASP A 62 -17.44 -19.93 -17.45
C ASP A 62 -17.61 -21.37 -16.96
N LEU A 63 -18.60 -21.58 -16.09
CA LEU A 63 -18.91 -22.90 -15.52
C LEU A 63 -19.90 -23.69 -16.38
N SER A 64 -20.46 -23.09 -17.44
CA SER A 64 -21.25 -23.80 -18.44
C SER A 64 -20.37 -24.59 -19.42
N ASP A 65 -19.09 -24.20 -19.54
CA ASP A 65 -18.07 -24.92 -20.30
C ASP A 65 -17.76 -26.28 -19.63
N PRO A 66 -17.94 -27.41 -20.34
CA PRO A 66 -17.58 -28.74 -19.85
C PRO A 66 -16.13 -28.85 -19.36
N GLU A 67 -15.20 -28.08 -19.91
CA GLU A 67 -13.80 -28.11 -19.48
C GLU A 67 -13.58 -27.55 -18.07
N ASN A 68 -14.49 -26.70 -17.57
CA ASN A 68 -14.33 -26.03 -16.28
C ASN A 68 -15.25 -26.59 -15.20
N LYS A 69 -16.35 -27.24 -15.60
CA LYS A 69 -17.43 -27.67 -14.70
C LYS A 69 -16.96 -28.46 -13.47
N ASP A 70 -16.06 -29.41 -13.66
CA ASP A 70 -15.57 -30.28 -12.58
C ASP A 70 -14.14 -29.95 -12.13
N LYS A 71 -13.48 -28.98 -12.78
CA LYS A 71 -12.09 -28.59 -12.52
C LYS A 71 -11.96 -27.26 -11.77
N VAL A 72 -13.02 -26.45 -11.74
CA VAL A 72 -12.98 -25.10 -11.15
C VAL A 72 -13.70 -25.06 -9.80
N GLY A 73 -12.94 -24.84 -8.73
CA GLY A 73 -13.47 -24.46 -7.42
C GLY A 73 -13.82 -22.98 -7.38
N THR A 74 -14.94 -22.61 -6.77
CA THR A 74 -15.38 -21.22 -6.61
C THR A 74 -15.66 -20.91 -5.15
N ALA A 75 -15.06 -19.84 -4.63
CA ALA A 75 -15.35 -19.30 -3.31
C ALA A 75 -15.78 -17.84 -3.41
N ILE A 76 -16.80 -17.47 -2.64
CA ILE A 76 -17.22 -16.08 -2.47
C ILE A 76 -17.04 -15.73 -1.00
N VAL A 77 -16.29 -14.68 -0.71
CA VAL A 77 -15.96 -14.23 0.64
C VAL A 77 -16.22 -12.73 0.74
N GLY A 78 -16.72 -12.28 1.88
CA GLY A 78 -16.94 -10.87 2.16
C GLY A 78 -18.34 -10.59 2.71
N LYS A 79 -18.58 -9.31 3.03
CA LYS A 79 -19.86 -8.83 3.53
C LYS A 79 -20.37 -7.76 2.57
N ALA A 80 -21.46 -8.07 1.86
CA ALA A 80 -22.07 -7.13 0.92
C ALA A 80 -22.39 -5.76 1.55
N ALA A 81 -22.74 -5.74 2.84
CA ALA A 81 -23.02 -4.51 3.58
C ALA A 81 -21.81 -3.56 3.72
N CYS A 82 -20.58 -4.08 3.62
CA CYS A 82 -19.35 -3.30 3.75
C CYS A 82 -18.73 -2.93 2.40
N GLY A 83 -19.31 -3.40 1.28
CA GLY A 83 -18.80 -3.10 -0.07
C GLY A 83 -17.58 -3.91 -0.50
N ASP A 84 -17.05 -4.78 0.37
CA ASP A 84 -15.92 -5.66 0.07
C ASP A 84 -16.42 -7.11 -0.10
N VAL A 85 -16.54 -7.54 -1.35
CA VAL A 85 -16.88 -8.92 -1.75
C VAL A 85 -15.91 -9.38 -2.81
N ILE A 86 -15.33 -10.56 -2.60
CA ILE A 86 -14.44 -11.23 -3.55
C ILE A 86 -15.04 -12.58 -3.97
N LYS A 87 -15.01 -12.84 -5.28
CA LYS A 87 -15.22 -14.14 -5.88
C LYS A 87 -13.86 -14.61 -6.40
N LEU A 88 -13.30 -15.65 -5.78
CA LEU A 88 -12.08 -16.31 -6.23
C LEU A 88 -12.44 -17.64 -6.88
N GLN A 89 -11.87 -17.92 -8.04
CA GLN A 89 -12.03 -19.18 -8.74
C GLN A 89 -10.66 -19.77 -9.06
N VAL A 90 -10.51 -21.07 -8.86
CA VAL A 90 -9.25 -21.78 -9.02
C VAL A 90 -9.50 -23.03 -9.86
N LYS A 91 -8.78 -23.19 -10.97
CA LYS A 91 -8.78 -24.38 -11.81
C LYS A 91 -7.70 -25.33 -11.30
N VAL A 92 -8.08 -26.57 -11.01
CA VAL A 92 -7.21 -27.59 -10.48
C VAL A 92 -7.16 -28.78 -11.42
N GLU A 93 -5.95 -29.23 -11.75
CA GLU A 93 -5.68 -30.43 -12.54
C GLU A 93 -4.56 -31.20 -11.86
N ASP A 94 -4.76 -32.50 -11.64
CA ASP A 94 -3.78 -33.40 -10.99
C ASP A 94 -3.23 -32.86 -9.65
N GLY A 95 -4.10 -32.23 -8.85
CA GLY A 95 -3.76 -31.65 -7.54
C GLY A 95 -2.98 -30.32 -7.61
N LYS A 96 -2.77 -29.77 -8.81
CA LYS A 96 -2.09 -28.48 -9.02
C LYS A 96 -3.04 -27.42 -9.52
N ILE A 97 -2.80 -26.19 -9.06
CA ILE A 97 -3.54 -25.02 -9.52
C ILE A 97 -2.98 -24.58 -10.87
N THR A 98 -3.73 -24.81 -11.95
CA THR A 98 -3.30 -24.47 -13.31
C THR A 98 -3.67 -23.05 -13.70
N ASP A 99 -4.76 -22.50 -13.15
CA ASP A 99 -5.15 -21.10 -13.30
C ASP A 99 -5.98 -20.63 -12.11
N ALA A 100 -5.91 -19.34 -11.80
CA ALA A 100 -6.70 -18.73 -10.74
C ALA A 100 -7.21 -17.38 -11.25
N ARG A 101 -8.46 -17.03 -10.95
CA ARG A 101 -9.10 -15.78 -11.39
C ARG A 101 -9.92 -15.18 -10.28
N PHE A 102 -10.01 -13.85 -10.26
CA PHE A 102 -10.82 -13.16 -9.26
C PHE A 102 -11.74 -12.10 -9.85
N LYS A 103 -12.89 -11.91 -9.20
CA LYS A 103 -13.73 -10.72 -9.33
C LYS A 103 -13.90 -10.14 -7.94
N THR A 104 -13.65 -8.85 -7.77
CA THR A 104 -13.89 -8.19 -6.50
C THR A 104 -14.63 -6.88 -6.71
N PHE A 105 -15.54 -6.60 -5.80
CA PHE A 105 -16.05 -5.27 -5.53
C PHE A 105 -15.44 -4.88 -4.19
N GLY A 106 -14.66 -3.81 -4.15
CA GLY A 106 -13.96 -3.41 -2.94
C GLY A 106 -12.94 -2.30 -3.16
N CYS A 107 -12.30 -1.90 -2.08
CA CYS A 107 -11.25 -0.88 -2.08
C CYS A 107 -10.00 -1.31 -2.90
N GLY A 108 -9.17 -0.34 -3.31
CA GLY A 108 -8.01 -0.62 -4.17
C GLY A 108 -7.01 -1.61 -3.59
N SER A 109 -6.89 -1.69 -2.26
CA SER A 109 -6.07 -2.70 -1.59
C SER A 109 -6.61 -4.12 -1.77
N ALA A 110 -7.93 -4.29 -1.83
CA ALA A 110 -8.55 -5.59 -2.13
C ALA A 110 -8.22 -6.05 -3.56
N ILE A 111 -8.22 -5.13 -4.54
CA ILE A 111 -7.83 -5.43 -5.93
C ILE A 111 -6.38 -5.87 -6.00
N ALA A 112 -5.46 -5.10 -5.41
CA ALA A 112 -4.04 -5.41 -5.42
C ALA A 112 -3.74 -6.76 -4.74
N SER A 113 -4.31 -6.97 -3.53
CA SER A 113 -4.11 -8.20 -2.77
C SER A 113 -4.66 -9.42 -3.51
N SER A 114 -5.83 -9.29 -4.15
CA SER A 114 -6.44 -10.39 -4.93
C SER A 114 -5.58 -10.75 -6.13
N SER A 115 -5.08 -9.75 -6.84
CA SER A 115 -4.22 -9.95 -8.00
C SER A 115 -2.90 -10.63 -7.62
N TYR A 116 -2.27 -10.18 -6.54
CA TYR A 116 -1.03 -10.79 -6.06
C TYR A 116 -1.26 -12.22 -5.57
N ALA A 117 -2.33 -12.46 -4.81
CA ALA A 117 -2.70 -13.79 -4.34
C ALA A 117 -2.91 -14.78 -5.48
N THR A 118 -3.57 -14.38 -6.58
CA THR A 118 -3.78 -15.27 -7.72
C THR A 118 -2.50 -15.66 -8.43
N GLU A 119 -1.51 -14.75 -8.55
CA GLU A 119 -0.19 -15.11 -9.09
C GLU A 119 0.57 -16.04 -8.13
N LEU A 120 0.48 -15.77 -6.83
CA LEU A 120 1.22 -16.52 -5.82
C LEU A 120 0.77 -17.97 -5.66
N ILE A 121 -0.51 -18.28 -5.90
CA ILE A 121 -1.04 -19.65 -5.80
C ILE A 121 -0.96 -20.42 -7.12
N LYS A 122 -0.78 -19.73 -8.26
CA LYS A 122 -0.72 -20.38 -9.57
C LYS A 122 0.52 -21.26 -9.67
N GLY A 123 0.34 -22.50 -10.13
CA GLY A 123 1.39 -23.50 -10.24
C GLY A 123 1.70 -24.28 -8.95
N LYS A 124 1.15 -23.85 -7.80
CA LYS A 124 1.28 -24.58 -6.52
C LYS A 124 0.30 -25.74 -6.44
N THR A 125 0.58 -26.70 -5.56
CA THR A 125 -0.42 -27.72 -5.19
C THR A 125 -1.49 -27.10 -4.27
N THR A 126 -2.64 -27.78 -4.16
CA THR A 126 -3.70 -27.37 -3.23
C THR A 126 -3.21 -27.29 -1.77
N GLU A 127 -2.33 -28.20 -1.36
CA GLU A 127 -1.76 -28.25 0.00
C GLU A 127 -0.78 -27.11 0.26
N GLU A 128 0.00 -26.73 -0.75
CA GLU A 128 0.91 -25.58 -0.67
C GLU A 128 0.12 -24.27 -0.61
N ALA A 129 -0.92 -24.13 -1.43
CA ALA A 129 -1.80 -22.97 -1.40
C ALA A 129 -2.51 -22.81 -0.06
N LEU A 130 -2.90 -23.90 0.59
CA LEU A 130 -3.52 -23.90 1.92
C LEU A 130 -2.60 -23.41 3.04
N LYS A 131 -1.27 -23.47 2.86
CA LYS A 131 -0.30 -22.98 3.85
C LYS A 131 -0.09 -21.47 3.77
N LEU A 132 -0.60 -20.82 2.72
CA LEU A 132 -0.39 -19.40 2.49
C LEU A 132 -1.10 -18.57 3.56
N ARG A 133 -0.36 -17.66 4.19
CA ARG A 133 -0.89 -16.81 5.25
C ARG A 133 -1.15 -15.39 4.76
N ASN A 134 -2.03 -14.70 5.47
CA ASN A 134 -2.32 -13.29 5.23
C ASN A 134 -1.07 -12.39 5.26
N THR A 135 -0.07 -12.69 6.10
CA THR A 135 1.19 -11.93 6.16
C THR A 135 2.01 -11.97 4.88
N GLU A 136 1.80 -13.00 4.04
CA GLU A 136 2.49 -13.15 2.77
C GLU A 136 1.74 -12.43 1.62
N ILE A 137 0.47 -12.09 1.82
CA ILE A 137 -0.39 -11.42 0.83
C ILE A 137 -0.58 -9.93 1.17
N ALA A 138 -0.48 -9.57 2.45
CA ALA A 138 -0.73 -8.22 2.94
C ALA A 138 0.19 -7.21 2.26
N CYS A 139 -0.45 -6.29 1.54
CA CYS A 139 0.12 -5.24 0.69
C CYS A 139 -0.08 -3.86 1.33
#